data_AF-A0A521DRW9-F1
#
_entry.id   AF-A0A521DRW9-F1
#
_cell.length_a   1.000
_cell.length_b   1.000
_cell.length_c   1.000
_cell.angle_alpha   90.00
_cell.angle_beta   90.00
_cell.angle_gamma   90.00
#
_symmetry.space_group_name_H-M   'P 1'
#
loop_
_entity.id
_entity.type
_entity.pdbx_description
1 polymer ?
#
loop_
_entity_poly.entity_id
_entity_poly.type
_entity_poly.pdbx_seq_one_letter_code
_entity_poly.pdbx_strand_id
1 'polypeptide(L)'
;MTEQTLDQVEATPAALELLAEIIADHGPVLFHQSGGCCDGSSPMCYPQGDFRVGQRDVKLGEIGGMPFYISASQYEAWKHTRLTIDVIPGRGGMFSLDNGREKRFLTRSDLCEI
;
A
#
# COMPACT_ATOMS: atom_id res chain seq x y z
N MET A 1 -12.53 9.52 -18.28
CA MET A 1 -12.26 8.08 -18.10
C MET A 1 -12.24 7.87 -16.59
N THR A 2 -13.35 7.43 -16.02
CA THR A 2 -13.49 7.33 -14.55
C THR A 2 -12.76 6.08 -14.08
N GLU A 3 -11.51 6.23 -13.65
CA GLU A 3 -10.86 5.20 -12.83
C GLU A 3 -11.74 5.00 -11.60
N GLN A 4 -12.41 3.86 -11.55
CA GLN A 4 -13.24 3.46 -10.42
C GLN A 4 -12.28 3.14 -9.27
N THR A 5 -11.97 4.14 -8.44
CA THR A 5 -11.34 3.91 -7.14
C THR A 5 -12.39 3.35 -6.20
N LEU A 6 -12.17 2.10 -5.83
CA LEU A 6 -12.88 1.40 -4.80
C LEU A 6 -12.41 1.99 -3.46
N ASP A 7 -13.15 2.96 -2.91
CA ASP A 7 -12.89 3.61 -1.62
C ASP A 7 -12.91 2.60 -0.45
N GLN A 8 -11.88 1.75 -0.41
CA GLN A 8 -11.75 0.54 0.39
C GLN A 8 -10.37 0.48 1.05
N VAL A 9 -9.57 1.54 0.92
CA VAL A 9 -8.27 1.68 1.56
C VAL A 9 -8.17 3.05 2.22
N GLU A 10 -7.76 3.06 3.48
CA GLU A 10 -7.56 4.25 4.30
C GLU A 10 -6.14 4.21 4.88
N ALA A 11 -5.58 5.34 5.30
CA ALA A 11 -4.25 5.38 5.91
C ALA A 11 -4.28 6.13 7.25
N THR A 12 -3.50 5.65 8.22
CA THR A 12 -3.36 6.34 9.51
C THR A 12 -2.53 7.61 9.36
N PRO A 13 -2.69 8.60 10.27
CA PRO A 13 -1.90 9.83 10.22
C PRO A 13 -0.39 9.57 10.17
N ALA A 14 0.09 8.58 10.94
CA ALA A 14 1.50 8.23 10.95
C ALA A 14 1.97 7.63 9.60
N ALA A 15 1.12 6.85 8.91
CA ALA A 15 1.42 6.36 7.57
C ALA A 15 1.46 7.52 6.55
N LEU A 16 0.55 8.50 6.68
CA LEU A 16 0.56 9.71 5.84
C LEU A 16 1.80 10.57 6.06
N GLU A 17 2.27 10.70 7.30
CA GLU A 17 3.52 11.40 7.62
C GLU A 17 4.72 10.72 6.95
N LEU A 18 4.88 9.40 7.14
CA LEU A 18 5.96 8.65 6.50
C LEU A 18 5.89 8.75 4.97
N LEU A 19 4.69 8.67 4.41
CA LEU A 19 4.46 8.82 2.98
C LEU A 19 4.89 10.20 2.48
N ALA A 20 4.52 11.27 3.20
CA ALA A 20 4.92 12.63 2.85
C ALA A 20 6.45 12.79 2.86
N GLU A 21 7.15 12.19 3.83
CA GLU A 21 8.62 12.23 3.85
C GLU A 21 9.27 11.45 2.70
N ILE A 22 8.68 10.32 2.30
CA ILE A 22 9.13 9.55 1.15
C ILE A 22 8.90 10.34 -0.14
N ILE A 23 7.73 10.97 -0.28
CA ILE A 23 7.39 11.78 -1.46
C ILE A 23 8.28 13.01 -1.57
N ALA A 24 8.62 13.63 -0.44
CA ALA A 24 9.54 14.77 -0.42
C ALA A 24 10.94 14.41 -0.93
N ASP A 25 11.40 13.18 -0.69
CA ASP A 25 12.74 12.72 -1.08
C ASP A 25 12.76 12.09 -2.50
N HIS A 26 11.76 11.28 -2.82
CA HIS A 26 11.71 10.48 -4.05
C HIS A 26 10.69 10.96 -5.10
N GLY A 27 9.81 11.89 -4.74
CA GLY A 27 8.71 12.35 -5.61
C GLY A 27 7.47 11.45 -5.55
N PRO A 28 6.60 11.48 -6.57
CA PRO A 28 5.34 10.73 -6.55
C PRO A 28 5.58 9.23 -6.49
N VAL A 29 4.87 8.56 -5.58
CA VAL A 29 4.98 7.13 -5.33
C VAL A 29 3.65 6.42 -5.55
N LEU A 30 3.68 5.11 -5.64
CA LEU A 30 2.53 4.24 -5.64
C LEU A 30 2.72 3.12 -4.63
N PHE A 31 1.61 2.61 -4.13
CA PHE A 31 1.61 1.42 -3.29
C PHE A 31 1.20 0.21 -4.12
N HIS A 32 1.92 -0.89 -3.93
CA HIS A 32 1.58 -2.16 -4.54
C HIS A 32 1.59 -3.27 -3.50
N GLN A 33 0.50 -4.03 -3.48
CA GLN A 33 0.37 -5.21 -2.64
C GLN A 33 0.24 -6.46 -3.52
N SER A 34 1.35 -7.17 -3.66
CA SER A 34 1.43 -8.49 -4.28
C SER A 34 1.06 -9.54 -3.25
N GLY A 35 0.02 -10.35 -3.46
CA GLY A 35 -0.43 -11.42 -2.53
C GLY A 35 0.57 -12.57 -2.37
N GLY A 36 1.72 -12.30 -1.76
CA GLY A 36 2.81 -13.22 -1.52
C GLY A 36 2.59 -14.10 -0.29
N CYS A 37 3.16 -15.31 -0.35
CA CYS A 37 2.98 -16.42 0.58
C CYS A 37 3.28 -16.02 2.04
N CYS A 38 2.33 -16.28 2.94
CA CYS A 38 2.31 -15.99 4.39
C CYS A 38 1.81 -14.59 4.80
N ASP A 39 0.57 -14.57 5.33
CA ASP A 39 0.03 -13.59 6.28
C ASP A 39 -0.35 -12.17 5.82
N GLY A 40 -0.49 -11.92 4.52
CA GLY A 40 -0.78 -10.57 4.05
C GLY A 40 0.50 -9.76 4.00
N SER A 41 1.13 -9.80 2.83
CA SER A 41 2.34 -9.06 2.51
C SER A 41 2.18 -7.58 2.86
N SER A 42 3.19 -7.01 3.52
CA SER A 42 3.27 -5.57 3.76
C SER A 42 3.14 -4.80 2.44
N PRO A 43 2.41 -3.68 2.43
CA PRO A 43 2.25 -2.88 1.22
C PRO A 43 3.59 -2.25 0.88
N MET A 44 4.03 -2.45 -0.35
CA MET A 44 5.33 -1.97 -0.81
C MET A 44 5.15 -0.61 -1.48
N CYS A 45 6.01 0.35 -1.15
CA CYS A 45 5.99 1.67 -1.74
C CYS A 45 7.06 1.77 -2.83
N TYR A 46 6.63 2.11 -4.06
CA TYR A 46 7.49 2.23 -5.23
C TYR A 46 7.35 3.61 -5.90
N PRO A 47 8.37 4.10 -6.61
CA PRO A 47 8.23 5.32 -7.41
C PRO A 47 7.20 5.13 -8.52
N GLN A 48 6.33 6.11 -8.74
CA GLN A 48 5.27 6.00 -9.76
C GLN A 48 5.83 5.84 -11.18
N GLY A 49 7.06 6.30 -11.43
CA GLY A 49 7.75 6.18 -12.73
C GLY A 49 8.41 4.81 -12.99
N ASP A 50 8.74 4.06 -11.93
CA ASP A 50 9.54 2.83 -12.05
C ASP A 50 8.69 1.56 -11.98
N PHE A 51 7.57 1.59 -11.25
CA PHE A 51 6.75 0.40 -11.05
C PHE A 51 5.65 0.28 -12.11
N ARG A 52 5.71 -0.79 -12.90
CA ARG A 52 4.66 -1.13 -13.87
C ARG A 52 3.58 -1.96 -13.20
N VAL A 53 2.46 -1.30 -12.91
CA VAL A 53 1.20 -1.94 -12.54
C VAL A 53 0.77 -2.86 -13.70
N GLY A 54 0.56 -4.14 -13.41
CA GLY A 54 0.11 -5.13 -14.38
C GLY A 54 -1.37 -4.97 -14.72
N GLN A 55 -1.79 -5.54 -15.86
CA GLN A 55 -3.20 -5.50 -16.31
C GLN A 55 -4.18 -6.18 -15.34
N ARG A 56 -3.68 -7.01 -14.43
CA ARG A 56 -4.49 -7.71 -13.42
C ARG A 56 -4.45 -7.01 -12.07
N ASP A 57 -3.74 -5.90 -11.93
CA ASP A 57 -3.73 -5.15 -10.70
C ASP A 57 -4.94 -4.22 -10.66
N VAL A 58 -5.61 -4.20 -9.53
CA VAL A 58 -6.81 -3.42 -9.27
C VAL A 58 -6.41 -2.24 -8.40
N LYS A 59 -6.78 -1.03 -8.81
CA LYS A 59 -6.68 0.16 -7.95
C LYS A 59 -7.76 0.03 -6.88
N LEU A 60 -7.34 -0.16 -5.63
CA LEU A 60 -8.26 -0.04 -4.50
C LEU A 60 -8.62 1.43 -4.41
N GLY A 61 -7.75 2.28 -3.88
CA GLY A 61 -8.04 3.70 -3.73
C GLY A 61 -6.78 4.54 -3.74
N GLU A 62 -6.84 5.65 -3.03
CA GLU A 62 -5.74 6.59 -2.91
C GLU A 62 -5.51 6.92 -1.44
N ILE A 63 -4.26 6.82 -0.99
CA ILE A 63 -3.85 7.18 0.37
C ILE A 63 -2.88 8.34 0.31
N GLY A 64 -3.21 9.44 1.00
CA GLY A 64 -2.39 10.66 0.93
C GLY A 64 -2.22 11.22 -0.48
N GLY A 65 -3.18 10.95 -1.37
CA GLY A 65 -3.11 11.33 -2.79
C GLY A 65 -2.30 10.36 -3.68
N MET A 66 -1.73 9.29 -3.12
CA MET A 66 -0.97 8.29 -3.88
C MET A 66 -1.82 7.04 -4.16
N PRO A 67 -1.78 6.47 -5.36
CA PRO A 67 -2.61 5.33 -5.72
C PRO A 67 -2.14 4.03 -5.06
N PHE A 68 -3.11 3.24 -4.60
CA PHE A 68 -2.89 1.91 -4.00
C PHE A 68 -3.42 0.81 -4.93
N TYR A 69 -2.52 -0.07 -5.34
CA TYR A 69 -2.79 -1.19 -6.23
C TYR A 69 -2.64 -2.52 -5.50
N ILE A 70 -3.50 -3.47 -5.85
CA ILE A 70 -3.48 -4.82 -5.33
C ILE A 70 -3.67 -5.82 -6.47
N SER A 71 -3.01 -6.98 -6.41
CA SER A 71 -3.20 -8.01 -7.42
C SER A 71 -4.65 -8.53 -7.42
N ALA A 72 -5.26 -8.79 -8.58
CA ALA A 72 -6.64 -9.29 -8.70
C ALA A 72 -6.92 -10.50 -7.80
N SER A 73 -5.98 -11.42 -7.64
CA SER A 73 -6.14 -12.59 -6.77
C SER A 73 -6.30 -12.22 -5.29
N GLN A 74 -5.58 -11.19 -4.85
CA GLN A 74 -5.69 -10.67 -3.48
C GLN A 74 -6.90 -9.74 -3.33
N TYR A 75 -7.23 -8.97 -4.37
CA TYR A 75 -8.46 -8.18 -4.43
C TYR A 75 -9.68 -9.07 -4.24
N GLU A 76 -9.76 -10.23 -4.88
CA GLU A 76 -10.89 -11.15 -4.70
C GLU A 76 -11.08 -11.61 -3.25
N ALA A 77 -10.00 -11.74 -2.48
CA ALA A 77 -10.06 -12.07 -1.08
C ALA A 77 -10.50 -10.88 -0.21
N TRP A 78 -10.10 -9.66 -0.58
CA TRP A 78 -10.24 -8.46 0.27
C TRP A 78 -11.28 -7.44 -0.24
N LYS A 79 -11.95 -7.71 -1.36
CA LYS A 79 -12.99 -6.87 -1.98
C LYS A 79 -14.20 -6.58 -1.06
N HIS A 80 -14.33 -7.33 0.03
CA HIS A 80 -15.38 -7.15 1.04
C HIS A 80 -14.84 -6.59 2.36
N THR A 81 -13.61 -6.10 2.39
CA THR A 81 -12.93 -5.62 3.59
C THR A 81 -12.30 -4.26 3.33
N ARG A 82 -12.33 -3.39 4.34
CA ARG A 82 -11.56 -2.15 4.30
C ARG A 82 -10.14 -2.41 4.79
N LEU A 83 -9.19 -1.88 4.05
CA LEU A 83 -7.77 -1.94 4.40
C LEU A 83 -7.36 -0.63 5.05
N THR A 84 -6.72 -0.72 6.19
CA THR A 84 -6.11 0.43 6.85
C THR A 84 -4.60 0.29 6.78
N ILE A 85 -3.95 1.23 6.11
CA ILE A 85 -2.49 1.29 6.01
C ILE A 85 -1.98 2.05 7.22
N ASP A 86 -1.30 1.30 8.09
CA ASP A 86 -0.66 1.79 9.29
C ASP A 86 0.86 1.79 9.12
N VAL A 87 1.57 2.41 10.06
CA VAL A 87 3.03 2.35 10.11
C VAL A 87 3.46 1.83 11.46
N ILE A 88 4.40 0.91 11.46
CA ILE A 88 4.99 0.36 12.67
C ILE A 88 6.52 0.52 12.64
N PRO A 89 7.16 0.70 13.79
CA PRO A 89 8.61 0.67 13.87
C PRO A 89 9.11 -0.70 13.42
N GLY A 90 10.11 -0.70 12.54
CA GLY A 90 10.67 -1.92 11.97
C GLY A 90 11.49 -1.64 10.72
N ARG A 91 12.30 -2.63 10.31
CA ARG A 91 12.96 -2.57 9.01
C ARG A 91 11.93 -2.85 7.91
N GLY A 92 11.85 -1.93 6.97
CA GLY A 92 11.13 -2.08 5.72
C GLY A 92 11.57 -3.30 4.91
N GLY A 93 10.74 -3.66 3.93
CA GLY A 93 11.16 -4.62 2.91
C GLY A 93 12.38 -4.07 2.17
N MET A 94 13.35 -4.91 1.84
CA MET A 94 14.60 -4.53 1.16
C MET A 94 14.38 -3.71 -0.13
N PHE A 95 13.20 -3.84 -0.75
CA PHE A 95 12.81 -3.18 -2.00
C PHE A 95 11.81 -2.03 -1.84
N SER A 96 11.44 -1.67 -0.60
CA SER A 96 10.46 -0.61 -0.33
C SER A 96 11.17 0.70 0.03
N LEU A 97 10.62 1.84 -0.38
CA LEU A 97 11.21 3.15 -0.12
C LEU A 97 11.24 3.55 1.37
N ASP A 98 10.56 2.81 2.24
CA ASP A 98 10.65 2.95 3.69
C ASP A 98 11.90 2.28 4.30
N ASN A 99 12.65 1.51 3.51
CA ASN A 99 13.89 0.87 3.96
C ASN A 99 14.96 1.91 4.31
N GLY A 100 15.42 1.90 5.56
CA GLY A 100 16.38 2.87 6.11
C GLY A 100 15.76 3.93 7.02
N ARG A 101 14.43 3.98 7.15
CA ARG A 101 13.72 4.93 8.02
C ARG A 101 13.25 4.34 9.36
N GLU A 102 13.67 3.11 9.67
CA GLU A 102 13.30 2.33 10.87
C GLU A 102 11.78 2.20 11.10
N LYS A 103 10.99 2.45 10.05
CA LYS A 103 9.54 2.37 10.00
C LYS A 103 9.18 1.57 8.76
N ARG A 104 8.09 0.81 8.82
CA ARG A 104 7.53 0.08 7.69
C ARG A 104 6.03 0.21 7.63
N PHE A 105 5.48 0.17 6.44
CA PHE A 105 4.03 0.13 6.25
C PHE A 105 3.47 -1.24 6.64
N LEU A 106 2.28 -1.22 7.24
CA LEU A 106 1.54 -2.39 7.67
C LEU A 106 0.12 -2.27 7.15
N THR A 107 -0.33 -3.22 6.34
CA THR A 107 -1.75 -3.31 5.98
C THR A 107 -2.49 -4.03 7.09
N ARG A 108 -3.43 -3.34 7.73
CA ARG A 108 -4.41 -3.91 8.64
C ARG A 108 -5.71 -4.16 7.89
N SER A 109 -6.30 -5.33 8.07
CA SER A 109 -7.61 -5.67 7.53
C SER A 109 -8.53 -6.01 8.69
N ASP A 110 -9.78 -5.54 8.64
CA ASP A 110 -10.82 -5.81 9.65
C ASP A 110 -11.19 -7.30 9.78
N LEU A 111 -10.68 -8.16 8.88
CA LEU A 111 -10.99 -9.59 8.84
C LEU A 111 -10.32 -10.44 9.93
N CYS A 112 -9.57 -9.85 10.86
CA CYS A 112 -8.91 -10.60 11.94
C CYS A 112 -8.94 -9.83 13.27
N GLU A 113 -10.08 -9.89 13.94
CA GLU A 113 -10.09 -9.99 15.40
C GLU A 113 -9.83 -11.47 15.74
N ILE A 114 -8.66 -11.80 16.29
CA ILE A 114 -8.42 -13.08 16.96
C ILE A 114 -8.36 -12.82 18.47
#